data_AF-A0A948U8H4-F1
#
_entry.id   AF-A0A948U8H4-F1
#
_cell.length_a   1.000
_cell.length_b   1.000
_cell.length_c   1.000
_cell.angle_alpha   90.00
_cell.angle_beta   90.00
_cell.angle_gamma   90.00
#
_symmetry.space_group_name_H-M   'P 1'
#
loop_
_entity.id
_entity.type
_entity.pdbx_description
1 polymer ?
#
loop_
_entity_poly.entity_id
_entity_poly.type
_entity_poly.pdbx_seq_one_letter_code
_entity_poly.pdbx_strand_id
1 'polypeptide(L)'
;MSRRQPAQPCTVTLDRGAAGALATLLPLLGCGEEAAVLGFERLASQDSLSPELRGPLRTIAVDERVHDALLRGLQAALPRHGPDSVPRHVARRFHRGLQGGDVATHLAQIAGIDAAVCTILSRLLRRSAPLANDPIVAGILEHIRRDEVRHVAISRTIAMAMIDRRTARDVAADARAGLTTLLAFGGSSFELLGVDPDRLCKDVGTLPKGLFPQ
;
A
#
# COMPACT_ATOMS: atom_id res chain seq x y z
N MET A 1 18.04 -22.99 0.13
CA MET A 1 17.57 -22.99 -1.27
C MET A 1 16.04 -23.09 -1.24
N SER A 2 15.33 -21.96 -1.30
CA SER A 2 13.87 -21.94 -1.19
C SER A 2 13.25 -22.17 -2.57
N ARG A 3 12.49 -23.26 -2.74
CA ARG A 3 11.79 -23.57 -3.98
C ARG A 3 10.66 -22.55 -4.17
N ARG A 4 10.71 -21.76 -5.25
CA ARG A 4 9.58 -20.95 -5.70
C ARG A 4 8.44 -21.90 -6.06
N GLN A 5 7.35 -21.84 -5.31
CA GLN A 5 6.12 -22.52 -5.66
C GLN A 5 5.55 -21.84 -6.92
N PRO A 6 5.22 -22.57 -8.00
CA PRO A 6 4.65 -21.95 -9.19
C PRO A 6 3.30 -21.35 -8.85
N ALA A 7 3.14 -20.04 -9.08
CA ALA A 7 1.86 -19.37 -8.98
C ALA A 7 0.86 -20.06 -9.92
N GLN A 8 -0.34 -20.37 -9.43
CA GLN A 8 -1.42 -20.82 -10.31
C GLN A 8 -1.65 -19.78 -11.41
N PRO A 9 -1.84 -20.17 -12.67
CA PRO A 9 -2.03 -19.23 -13.76
C PRO A 9 -3.35 -18.46 -13.54
N CYS A 10 -3.19 -17.20 -13.18
CA CYS A 10 -4.27 -16.24 -13.01
C CYS A 10 -4.61 -15.69 -14.41
N THR A 11 -5.81 -15.93 -14.93
CA THR A 11 -6.18 -15.43 -16.27
C THR A 11 -6.90 -14.09 -16.12
N VAL A 12 -6.19 -13.00 -16.38
CA VAL A 12 -6.73 -11.64 -16.37
C VAL A 12 -7.47 -11.37 -17.69
N THR A 13 -8.66 -10.77 -17.62
CA THR A 13 -9.54 -10.46 -18.76
C THR A 13 -9.57 -8.97 -19.13
N LEU A 14 -8.71 -8.16 -18.52
CA LEU A 14 -8.49 -6.75 -18.86
C LEU A 14 -8.12 -6.56 -20.34
N ASP A 15 -8.58 -5.45 -20.92
CA ASP A 15 -8.07 -5.02 -22.22
C ASP A 15 -6.57 -4.70 -22.15
N ARG A 16 -5.91 -4.68 -23.32
CA ARG A 16 -4.45 -4.50 -23.40
C ARG A 16 -3.98 -3.20 -22.75
N GLY A 17 -4.73 -2.11 -22.86
CA GLY A 17 -4.39 -0.81 -22.28
C GLY A 17 -4.46 -0.85 -20.76
N ALA A 18 -5.58 -1.33 -20.22
CA ALA A 18 -5.76 -1.49 -18.77
C ALA A 18 -4.75 -2.49 -18.17
N ALA A 19 -4.47 -3.60 -18.85
CA ALA A 19 -3.47 -4.57 -18.40
C ALA A 19 -2.05 -3.96 -18.36
N GLY A 20 -1.67 -3.18 -19.37
CA GLY A 20 -0.39 -2.47 -19.40
C GLY A 20 -0.27 -1.37 -18.34
N ALA A 21 -1.34 -0.62 -18.12
CA ALA A 21 -1.41 0.40 -17.08
C ALA A 21 -1.29 -0.23 -15.68
N LEU A 22 -2.03 -1.31 -15.41
CA LEU A 22 -1.93 -2.04 -14.15
C LEU A 22 -0.52 -2.61 -13.94
N ALA A 23 0.08 -3.21 -14.98
CA ALA A 23 1.45 -3.71 -14.90
C ALA A 23 2.47 -2.61 -14.54
N THR A 24 2.23 -1.39 -14.98
CA THR A 24 3.08 -0.22 -14.72
C THR A 24 2.93 0.29 -13.29
N LEU A 25 1.71 0.23 -12.73
CA LEU A 25 1.41 0.67 -11.37
C LEU A 25 1.70 -0.38 -10.29
N LEU A 26 1.68 -1.67 -10.62
CA LEU A 26 1.90 -2.73 -9.64
C LEU A 26 3.21 -2.60 -8.85
N PRO A 27 4.36 -2.23 -9.45
CA PRO A 27 5.56 -1.97 -8.70
C PRO A 27 5.39 -0.87 -7.64
N LEU A 28 4.58 0.17 -7.89
CA LEU A 28 4.26 1.22 -6.91
C LEU A 28 3.40 0.68 -5.77
N LEU A 29 2.45 -0.20 -6.07
CA LEU A 29 1.59 -0.82 -5.05
C LEU A 29 2.37 -1.85 -4.21
N GLY A 30 3.21 -2.67 -4.86
CA GLY A 30 3.86 -3.82 -4.22
C GLY A 30 5.24 -3.57 -3.60
N CYS A 31 5.90 -2.43 -3.88
CA CYS A 31 7.22 -2.15 -3.30
C CYS A 31 7.18 -1.87 -1.79
N GLY A 32 5.99 -1.59 -1.24
CA GLY A 32 5.77 -1.40 0.20
C GLY A 32 5.72 -2.69 0.99
N GLU A 33 5.22 -3.77 0.39
CA GLU A 33 4.87 -5.00 1.11
C GLU A 33 6.09 -5.67 1.75
N GLU A 34 7.17 -5.87 0.99
CA GLU A 34 8.42 -6.45 1.51
C GLU A 34 9.02 -5.60 2.64
N ALA A 35 8.90 -4.26 2.52
CA ALA A 35 9.38 -3.34 3.53
C ALA A 35 8.47 -3.32 4.78
N ALA A 36 7.17 -3.51 4.61
CA ALA A 36 6.17 -3.59 5.65
C ALA A 36 6.34 -4.87 6.48
N VAL A 37 6.51 -6.04 5.83
CA VAL A 37 6.82 -7.32 6.51
C VAL A 37 8.00 -7.15 7.45
N LEU A 38 9.13 -6.64 6.95
CA LEU A 38 10.34 -6.43 7.76
C LEU A 38 10.11 -5.39 8.86
N GLY A 39 9.35 -4.33 8.58
CA GLY A 39 8.99 -3.30 9.56
C GLY A 39 8.19 -3.89 10.73
N PHE A 40 7.08 -4.56 10.44
CA PHE A 40 6.21 -5.15 11.44
C PHE A 40 6.84 -6.31 12.21
N GLU A 41 7.63 -7.17 11.56
CA GLU A 41 8.41 -8.20 12.25
C GLU A 41 9.40 -7.60 13.23
N ARG A 42 10.12 -6.55 12.81
CA ARG A 42 11.07 -5.82 13.66
C ARG A 42 10.36 -5.17 14.84
N LEU A 43 9.19 -4.57 14.62
CA LEU A 43 8.41 -3.97 15.69
C LEU A 43 7.89 -5.02 16.67
N ALA A 44 7.33 -6.13 16.18
CA ALA A 44 6.80 -7.20 17.00
C ALA A 44 7.86 -7.99 17.79
N SER A 45 9.14 -7.84 17.46
CA SER A 45 10.27 -8.42 18.20
C SER A 45 10.86 -7.49 19.25
N GLN A 46 10.42 -6.23 19.34
CA GLN A 46 10.93 -5.31 20.35
C GLN A 46 10.40 -5.63 21.74
N ASP A 47 11.31 -5.78 22.70
CA ASP A 47 10.95 -6.09 24.08
C ASP A 47 10.22 -4.95 24.80
N SER A 48 10.37 -3.71 24.32
CA SER A 48 9.69 -2.53 24.85
C SER A 48 8.20 -2.45 24.51
N LEU A 49 7.72 -3.20 23.51
CA LEU A 49 6.30 -3.28 23.17
C LEU A 49 5.61 -4.31 24.07
N SER A 50 4.44 -3.97 24.61
CA SER A 50 3.69 -4.91 25.45
C SER A 50 3.27 -6.15 24.63
N PRO A 51 3.20 -7.35 25.24
CA PRO A 51 2.84 -8.58 24.53
C PRO A 51 1.51 -8.49 23.77
N GLU A 52 0.54 -7.75 24.31
CA GLU A 52 -0.78 -7.53 23.73
C GLU A 52 -0.72 -6.76 22.40
N LEU A 53 0.30 -5.92 22.21
CA LEU A 53 0.52 -5.16 20.99
C LEU A 53 1.32 -5.94 19.94
N ARG A 54 2.16 -6.90 20.36
CA ARG A 54 2.97 -7.72 19.46
C ARG A 54 2.12 -8.66 18.60
N GLY A 55 1.04 -9.22 19.17
CA GLY A 55 0.13 -10.12 18.46
C GLY A 55 -0.45 -9.50 17.18
N PRO A 56 -1.14 -8.36 17.27
CA PRO A 56 -1.67 -7.64 16.12
C PRO A 56 -0.61 -7.29 15.06
N LEU A 57 0.57 -6.84 15.47
CA LEU A 57 1.66 -6.50 14.55
C LEU A 57 2.18 -7.73 13.76
N ARG A 58 2.24 -8.90 14.40
CA ARG A 58 2.58 -10.16 13.71
C ARG A 58 1.51 -10.56 12.70
N THR A 59 0.24 -10.35 13.02
CA THR A 59 -0.84 -10.61 12.07
C THR A 59 -0.69 -9.73 10.84
N ILE A 60 -0.43 -8.42 11.02
CA ILE A 60 -0.18 -7.53 9.88
C ILE A 60 0.98 -8.05 9.04
N ALA A 61 2.12 -8.40 9.65
CA ALA A 61 3.26 -8.95 8.91
C ALA A 61 2.92 -10.22 8.10
N VAL A 62 1.96 -11.04 8.55
CA VAL A 62 1.47 -12.19 7.78
C VAL A 62 0.64 -11.73 6.58
N ASP A 63 -0.25 -10.77 6.78
CA ASP A 63 -1.09 -10.20 5.73
C ASP A 63 -0.23 -9.59 4.61
N GLU A 64 0.81 -8.83 4.95
CA GLU A 64 1.70 -8.23 3.93
C GLU A 64 2.45 -9.26 3.09
N ARG A 65 2.77 -10.43 3.65
CA ARG A 65 3.34 -11.53 2.85
C ARG A 65 2.32 -12.10 1.87
N VAL A 66 1.05 -12.13 2.25
CA VAL A 66 -0.06 -12.54 1.38
C VAL A 66 -0.26 -11.49 0.29
N HIS A 67 -0.30 -10.20 0.62
CA HIS A 67 -0.38 -9.09 -0.35
C HIS A 67 0.73 -9.18 -1.39
N ASP A 68 1.98 -9.30 -0.94
CA ASP A 68 3.16 -9.44 -1.78
C ASP A 68 3.08 -10.67 -2.71
N ALA A 69 2.59 -11.81 -2.21
CA ALA A 69 2.36 -13.00 -3.03
C ALA A 69 1.28 -12.79 -4.09
N LEU A 70 0.15 -12.16 -3.73
CA LEU A 70 -0.95 -11.84 -4.64
C LEU A 70 -0.51 -10.88 -5.74
N LEU A 71 0.15 -9.78 -5.37
CA LEU A 71 0.62 -8.76 -6.31
C LEU A 71 1.68 -9.34 -7.27
N ARG A 72 2.58 -10.22 -6.80
CA ARG A 72 3.51 -10.93 -7.69
C ARG A 72 2.82 -11.91 -8.62
N GLY A 73 1.82 -12.64 -8.14
CA GLY A 73 1.01 -13.53 -8.96
C GLY A 73 0.31 -12.76 -10.08
N LEU A 74 -0.30 -11.62 -9.73
CA LEU A 74 -0.94 -10.72 -10.68
C LEU A 74 0.06 -10.13 -11.67
N GLN A 75 1.23 -9.67 -11.20
CA GLN A 75 2.30 -9.17 -12.07
C GLN A 75 2.78 -10.20 -13.10
N ALA A 76 2.80 -11.49 -12.74
CA ALA A 76 3.20 -12.57 -13.64
C ALA A 76 2.15 -12.86 -14.73
N ALA A 77 0.89 -12.52 -14.49
CA ALA A 77 -0.22 -12.68 -15.43
C ALA A 77 -0.40 -11.48 -16.39
N LEU A 78 0.29 -10.37 -16.11
CA LEU A 78 0.19 -9.12 -16.87
C LEU A 78 1.32 -8.98 -17.91
N PRO A 79 1.15 -8.13 -18.93
CA PRO A 79 2.24 -7.77 -19.83
C PRO A 79 3.42 -7.17 -19.06
N ARG A 80 4.60 -7.13 -19.69
CA ARG A 80 5.76 -6.43 -19.13
C ARG A 80 5.38 -4.96 -18.87
N HIS A 81 5.82 -4.44 -17.72
CA HIS A 81 5.58 -3.05 -17.32
C HIS A 81 6.15 -2.07 -18.36
N GLY A 82 5.45 -0.96 -18.53
CA GLY A 82 5.84 0.10 -19.45
C GLY A 82 7.02 0.95 -18.94
N PRO A 83 7.55 1.84 -19.79
CA PRO A 83 8.66 2.73 -19.44
C PRO A 83 8.32 3.70 -18.30
N ASP A 84 7.04 4.02 -18.10
CA ASP A 84 6.54 4.93 -17.07
C ASP A 84 6.47 4.29 -15.66
N SER A 85 6.99 3.08 -15.50
CA SER A 85 7.03 2.44 -14.18
C SER A 85 7.92 3.25 -13.23
N VAL A 86 7.49 3.39 -11.97
CA VAL A 86 8.31 4.03 -10.93
C VAL A 86 9.69 3.35 -10.90
N PRO A 87 10.78 4.12 -11.01
CA PRO A 87 12.11 3.52 -10.91
C PRO A 87 12.25 2.84 -9.54
N ARG A 88 12.61 1.54 -9.54
CA ARG A 88 12.69 0.73 -8.31
C ARG A 88 13.50 1.37 -7.19
N HIS A 89 14.53 2.15 -7.52
CA HIS A 89 15.37 2.83 -6.54
C HIS A 89 14.65 3.99 -5.83
N VAL A 90 13.77 4.71 -6.52
CA VAL A 90 12.95 5.79 -5.95
C VAL A 90 11.94 5.20 -4.96
N ALA A 91 11.23 4.16 -5.37
CA ALA A 91 10.27 3.46 -4.52
C ALA A 91 10.94 2.86 -3.27
N ARG A 92 12.10 2.20 -3.45
CA ARG A 92 12.90 1.68 -2.32
C ARG A 92 13.40 2.79 -1.38
N ARG A 93 13.80 3.94 -1.92
CA ARG A 93 14.25 5.08 -1.10
C ARG A 93 13.12 5.59 -0.23
N PHE A 94 11.92 5.74 -0.80
CA PHE A 94 10.73 6.13 -0.05
C PHE A 94 10.44 5.17 1.10
N HIS A 95 10.32 3.87 0.83
CA HIS A 95 10.02 2.88 1.87
C HIS A 95 11.12 2.75 2.94
N ARG A 96 12.40 2.89 2.57
CA ARG A 96 13.48 2.98 3.55
C ARG A 96 13.37 4.23 4.44
N GLY A 97 12.92 5.35 3.87
CA GLY A 97 12.67 6.58 4.61
C GLY A 97 11.62 6.41 5.70
N LEU A 98 10.60 5.57 5.46
CA LEU A 98 9.57 5.25 6.47
C LEU A 98 10.14 4.45 7.65
N GLN A 99 11.28 3.77 7.51
CA GLN A 99 11.86 2.96 8.59
C GLN A 99 12.72 3.77 9.58
N GLY A 100 12.89 5.08 9.34
CA GLY A 100 13.66 5.99 10.18
C GLY A 100 12.79 6.65 11.24
N GLY A 101 12.88 6.17 12.49
CA GLY A 101 12.14 6.75 13.62
C GLY A 101 11.95 5.76 14.76
N ASP A 102 11.34 6.21 15.85
CA ASP A 102 10.82 5.33 16.89
C ASP A 102 9.60 4.54 16.39
N VAL A 103 9.16 3.56 17.19
CA VAL A 103 8.03 2.68 16.89
C VAL A 103 6.75 3.45 16.57
N ALA A 104 6.46 4.47 17.36
CA ALA A 104 5.21 5.19 17.29
C ALA A 104 5.14 6.05 16.02
N THR A 105 6.25 6.69 15.69
CA THR A 105 6.45 7.42 14.43
C THR A 105 6.26 6.48 13.25
N HIS A 106 6.90 5.31 13.26
CA HIS A 106 6.77 4.32 12.20
C HIS A 106 5.31 3.87 12.00
N LEU A 107 4.59 3.58 13.08
CA LEU A 107 3.19 3.16 13.03
C LEU A 107 2.25 4.29 12.57
N ALA A 108 2.55 5.55 12.91
CA ALA A 108 1.81 6.70 12.38
C ALA A 108 2.02 6.88 10.88
N GLN A 109 3.25 6.68 10.38
CA GLN A 109 3.55 6.72 8.94
C GLN A 109 2.78 5.62 8.21
N ILE A 110 2.86 4.38 8.69
CA ILE A 110 2.12 3.24 8.16
C ILE A 110 0.63 3.54 8.09
N ALA A 111 0.01 3.97 9.20
CA ALA A 111 -1.41 4.30 9.21
C ALA A 111 -1.77 5.39 8.18
N GLY A 112 -0.85 6.34 7.91
CA GLY A 112 -1.00 7.33 6.86
C GLY A 112 -0.94 6.75 5.44
N ILE A 113 -0.02 5.81 5.21
CA ILE A 113 0.19 5.11 3.93
C ILE A 113 -0.94 4.13 3.63
N ASP A 114 -1.30 3.25 4.55
CA ASP A 114 -2.38 2.26 4.39
C ASP A 114 -3.72 2.96 4.11
N ALA A 115 -3.96 4.11 4.75
CA ALA A 115 -5.12 4.95 4.48
C ALA A 115 -5.08 5.58 3.07
N ALA A 116 -3.89 5.89 2.55
CA ALA A 116 -3.71 6.35 1.18
C ALA A 116 -3.89 5.20 0.18
N VAL A 117 -3.37 4.01 0.47
CA VAL A 117 -3.58 2.79 -0.32
C VAL A 117 -5.07 2.47 -0.39
N CYS A 118 -5.79 2.51 0.73
CA CYS A 118 -7.25 2.43 0.75
C CYS A 118 -7.91 3.40 -0.24
N THR A 119 -7.45 4.65 -0.27
CA THR A 119 -7.96 5.69 -1.18
C THR A 119 -7.66 5.35 -2.65
N ILE A 120 -6.44 4.93 -2.96
CA ILE A 120 -6.02 4.52 -4.31
C ILE A 120 -6.87 3.34 -4.79
N LEU A 121 -6.96 2.29 -3.98
CA LEU A 121 -7.74 1.09 -4.30
C LEU A 121 -9.23 1.40 -4.48
N SER A 122 -9.82 2.25 -3.62
CA SER A 122 -11.20 2.69 -3.81
C SER A 122 -11.43 3.44 -5.12
N ARG A 123 -10.44 4.19 -5.63
CA ARG A 123 -10.55 4.88 -6.94
C ARG A 123 -10.44 3.90 -8.09
N LEU A 124 -9.50 2.96 -8.01
CA LEU A 124 -9.27 1.90 -8.99
C LEU A 124 -10.44 0.91 -9.07
N LEU A 125 -11.17 0.70 -7.97
CA LEU A 125 -12.31 -0.22 -7.87
C LEU A 125 -13.67 0.45 -8.07
N ARG A 126 -13.72 1.71 -8.53
CA ARG A 126 -15.01 2.34 -8.87
C ARG A 126 -15.70 1.52 -9.96
N ARG A 127 -17.02 1.37 -9.88
CA ARG A 127 -17.83 0.53 -10.80
C ARG A 127 -17.60 0.83 -12.29
N SER A 128 -17.21 2.05 -12.65
CA SER A 128 -16.93 2.46 -14.03
C SER A 128 -15.48 2.25 -14.47
N ALA A 129 -14.58 1.85 -13.57
CA ALA A 129 -13.16 1.65 -13.85
C ALA A 129 -12.92 0.27 -14.48
N PRO A 130 -11.94 0.12 -15.39
CA PRO A 130 -11.65 -1.15 -16.03
C PRO A 130 -11.39 -2.30 -15.06
N LEU A 131 -10.69 -2.01 -13.94
CA LEU A 131 -10.31 -3.03 -12.96
C LEU A 131 -11.52 -3.63 -12.22
N ALA A 132 -12.62 -2.89 -12.08
CA ALA A 132 -13.82 -3.39 -11.41
C ALA A 132 -14.57 -4.44 -12.24
N ASN A 133 -14.29 -4.53 -13.55
CA ASN A 133 -14.94 -5.48 -14.46
C ASN A 133 -14.19 -6.80 -14.57
N ASP A 134 -12.95 -6.88 -14.09
CA ASP A 134 -12.19 -8.12 -13.98
C ASP A 134 -12.37 -8.69 -12.55
N PRO A 135 -13.11 -9.79 -12.38
CA PRO A 135 -13.46 -10.30 -11.05
C PRO A 135 -12.24 -10.79 -10.25
N ILE A 136 -11.18 -11.23 -10.94
CA ILE A 136 -9.95 -11.70 -10.32
C ILE A 136 -9.16 -10.51 -9.79
N VAL A 137 -8.94 -9.50 -10.64
CA VAL A 137 -8.22 -8.28 -10.24
C VAL A 137 -8.98 -7.54 -9.17
N ALA A 138 -10.29 -7.34 -9.36
CA ALA A 138 -11.14 -6.70 -8.37
C ALA A 138 -11.12 -7.45 -7.03
N GLY A 139 -11.19 -8.79 -7.06
CA GLY A 139 -11.14 -9.62 -5.86
C GLY A 139 -9.83 -9.48 -5.09
N ILE A 140 -8.68 -9.43 -5.78
CA ILE A 140 -7.37 -9.23 -5.16
C ILE A 140 -7.27 -7.85 -4.52
N LEU A 141 -7.59 -6.79 -5.27
CA LEU A 141 -7.48 -5.42 -4.77
C LEU A 141 -8.47 -5.14 -3.63
N GLU A 142 -9.66 -5.73 -3.66
CA GLU A 142 -10.64 -5.63 -2.58
C GLU A 142 -10.25 -6.44 -1.34
N HIS A 143 -9.50 -7.55 -1.51
CA HIS A 143 -8.89 -8.25 -0.39
C HIS A 143 -7.88 -7.34 0.31
N ILE A 144 -6.89 -6.85 -0.44
CA ILE A 144 -5.84 -5.96 0.10
C ILE A 144 -6.51 -4.76 0.80
N ARG A 145 -7.42 -4.06 0.11
CA ARG A 145 -8.11 -2.89 0.67
C ARG A 145 -8.81 -3.17 2.01
N ARG A 146 -9.40 -4.35 2.21
CA ARG A 146 -10.06 -4.71 3.47
C ARG A 146 -9.06 -4.91 4.61
N ASP A 147 -7.91 -5.51 4.31
CA ASP A 147 -6.84 -5.68 5.28
C ASP A 147 -6.19 -4.33 5.62
N GLU A 148 -5.95 -3.47 4.63
CA GLU A 148 -5.45 -2.10 4.84
C GLU A 148 -6.33 -1.30 5.82
N VAL A 149 -7.66 -1.41 5.73
CA VAL A 149 -8.56 -0.74 6.69
C VAL A 149 -8.31 -1.20 8.12
N ARG A 150 -8.06 -2.50 8.32
CA ARG A 150 -7.73 -3.07 9.62
C ARG A 150 -6.33 -2.65 10.07
N HIS A 151 -5.35 -2.65 9.16
CA HIS A 151 -3.98 -2.21 9.42
C HIS A 151 -3.94 -0.75 9.89
N VAL A 152 -4.66 0.14 9.20
CA VAL A 152 -4.88 1.54 9.62
C VAL A 152 -5.38 1.60 11.06
N ALA A 153 -6.43 0.85 11.40
CA ALA A 153 -7.03 0.90 12.72
C ALA A 153 -6.06 0.45 13.82
N ILE A 154 -5.31 -0.64 13.59
CA ILE A 154 -4.33 -1.17 14.53
C ILE A 154 -3.16 -0.19 14.69
N SER A 155 -2.50 0.16 13.60
CA SER A 155 -1.30 1.01 13.60
C SER A 155 -1.58 2.38 14.22
N ARG A 156 -2.72 2.99 13.87
CA ARG A 156 -3.18 4.24 14.48
C ARG A 156 -3.39 4.10 15.99
N THR A 157 -4.09 3.06 16.44
CA THR A 157 -4.41 2.87 17.87
C THR A 157 -3.15 2.75 18.69
N ILE A 158 -2.18 1.98 18.20
CA ILE A 158 -0.89 1.80 18.87
C ILE A 158 -0.09 3.11 18.88
N ALA A 159 0.01 3.79 17.74
CA ALA A 159 0.71 5.08 17.66
C ALA A 159 0.12 6.11 18.64
N MET A 160 -1.21 6.24 18.70
CA MET A 160 -1.90 7.18 19.59
C MET A 160 -1.74 6.86 21.08
N ALA A 161 -1.33 5.64 21.44
CA ALA A 161 -1.01 5.28 22.82
C ALA A 161 0.40 5.72 23.24
N MET A 162 1.28 6.05 22.27
CA MET A 162 2.70 6.29 22.49
C MET A 162 3.13 7.73 22.19
N ILE A 163 2.48 8.40 21.25
CA ILE A 163 2.76 9.79 20.87
C ILE A 163 1.48 10.62 20.87
N ASP A 164 1.63 11.93 20.99
CA ASP A 164 0.51 12.85 20.95
C ASP A 164 -0.11 12.91 19.53
N ARG A 165 -1.38 13.35 19.48
CA ARG A 165 -2.18 13.35 18.24
C ARG A 165 -1.64 14.28 17.17
N ARG A 166 -0.99 15.38 17.56
CA ARG A 166 -0.43 16.35 16.61
C ARG A 166 0.79 15.75 15.94
N THR A 167 1.71 15.18 16.72
CA THR A 167 2.89 14.48 16.18
C THR A 167 2.47 13.34 15.24
N ALA A 168 1.49 12.51 15.65
CA ALA A 168 0.99 11.43 14.80
C ALA A 168 0.39 11.95 13.48
N ARG A 169 -0.33 13.08 13.51
CA ARG A 169 -0.87 13.74 12.32
C ARG A 169 0.22 14.21 11.37
N ASP A 170 1.20 14.94 11.88
CA ASP A 170 2.24 15.57 11.07
C ASP A 170 3.06 14.48 10.37
N VAL A 171 3.44 13.44 11.11
CA VAL A 171 4.15 12.26 10.60
C VAL A 171 3.35 11.53 9.50
N ALA A 172 2.05 11.31 9.71
CA ALA A 172 1.19 10.65 8.72
C ALA A 172 0.98 11.53 7.48
N ALA A 173 0.89 12.85 7.64
CA ALA A 173 0.77 13.79 6.54
C ALA A 173 2.04 13.81 5.67
N ASP A 174 3.22 13.82 6.29
CA ASP A 174 4.51 13.78 5.59
C ASP A 174 4.69 12.48 4.79
N ALA A 175 4.33 11.34 5.38
CA ALA A 175 4.35 10.05 4.70
C ALA A 175 3.48 10.07 3.44
N ARG A 176 2.26 10.61 3.55
CA ARG A 176 1.33 10.75 2.43
C ARG A 176 1.84 11.69 1.34
N ALA A 177 2.46 12.82 1.73
CA ALA A 177 3.09 13.73 0.78
C ALA A 177 4.21 13.03 -0.01
N GLY A 178 5.04 12.22 0.66
CA GLY A 178 6.03 11.39 -0.02
C GLY A 178 5.40 10.40 -1.02
N LEU A 179 4.29 9.76 -0.67
CA LEU A 179 3.56 8.87 -1.58
C LEU A 179 2.99 9.61 -2.80
N THR A 180 2.48 10.84 -2.65
CA THR A 180 2.01 11.64 -3.81
C THR A 180 3.12 11.87 -4.84
N THR A 181 4.37 12.00 -4.40
CA THR A 181 5.52 12.12 -5.30
C THR A 181 5.74 10.84 -6.11
N LEU A 182 5.47 9.66 -5.53
CA LEU A 182 5.54 8.39 -6.26
C LEU A 182 4.39 8.23 -7.26
N LEU A 183 3.19 8.68 -6.89
CA LEU A 183 2.01 8.57 -7.76
C LEU A 183 2.17 9.37 -9.06
N ALA A 184 2.92 10.47 -9.03
CA ALA A 184 3.18 11.31 -10.20
C ALA A 184 3.83 10.54 -11.37
N PHE A 185 4.63 9.50 -11.10
CA PHE A 185 5.21 8.66 -12.15
C PHE A 185 4.16 7.83 -12.91
N GLY A 186 3.03 7.53 -12.26
CA GLY A 186 1.98 6.67 -12.81
C GLY A 186 0.83 7.41 -13.50
N GLY A 187 0.93 8.73 -13.72
CA GLY A 187 -0.18 9.58 -14.15
C GLY A 187 -1.00 9.02 -15.31
N SER A 188 -0.37 8.79 -16.47
CA SER A 188 -1.05 8.24 -17.65
C SER A 188 -1.59 6.82 -17.44
N SER A 189 -0.97 6.03 -16.57
CA SER A 189 -1.51 4.70 -16.22
C SER A 189 -2.77 4.81 -15.36
N PHE A 190 -2.85 5.78 -14.44
CA PHE A 190 -4.09 6.04 -13.71
C PHE A 190 -5.22 6.49 -14.65
N GLU A 191 -4.93 7.36 -15.62
CA GLU A 191 -5.92 7.81 -16.61
C GLU A 191 -6.48 6.66 -17.43
N LEU A 192 -5.62 5.75 -17.92
CA LEU A 192 -6.04 4.54 -18.64
C LEU A 192 -6.91 3.60 -17.79
N LEU A 193 -6.78 3.69 -16.47
CA LEU A 193 -7.62 2.95 -15.51
C LEU A 193 -8.84 3.76 -15.05
N GLY A 194 -9.16 4.87 -15.71
CA GLY A 194 -10.32 5.70 -15.40
C GLY A 194 -10.19 6.51 -14.11
N VAL A 195 -8.96 6.78 -13.67
CA VAL A 195 -8.65 7.58 -12.48
C VAL A 195 -7.96 8.88 -12.91
N ASP A 196 -8.54 10.01 -12.51
CA ASP A 196 -7.94 11.33 -12.65
C ASP A 196 -6.71 11.42 -11.70
N PRO A 197 -5.48 11.54 -12.24
CA PRO A 197 -4.26 11.51 -11.44
C PRO A 197 -4.10 12.74 -10.55
N ASP A 198 -4.51 13.93 -11.00
CA ASP A 198 -4.40 15.16 -10.21
C ASP A 198 -5.35 15.11 -9.02
N ARG A 199 -6.58 14.65 -9.27
CA ARG A 199 -7.56 14.43 -8.20
C ARG A 199 -7.11 13.33 -7.24
N LEU A 200 -6.53 12.24 -7.75
CA LEU A 200 -5.98 11.18 -6.91
C LEU A 200 -4.86 11.71 -6.00
N CYS A 201 -3.89 12.44 -6.55
CA CYS A 201 -2.81 13.05 -5.79
C CYS A 201 -3.34 14.00 -4.71
N LYS A 202 -4.35 14.81 -5.02
CA LYS A 202 -5.01 15.69 -4.03
C LYS A 202 -5.69 14.91 -2.91
N ASP A 203 -6.44 13.86 -3.25
CA ASP A 203 -7.14 13.03 -2.28
C ASP A 203 -6.14 12.25 -1.40
N VAL A 204 -5.06 11.72 -2.00
CA VAL A 204 -3.98 11.03 -1.28
C VAL A 204 -3.18 11.99 -0.41
N GLY A 205 -2.89 13.21 -0.86
CA GLY A 205 -2.20 14.21 -0.05
C GLY A 205 -3.03 14.72 1.14
N THR A 206 -4.36 14.62 1.05
CA THR A 206 -5.26 15.07 2.12
C THR A 206 -5.38 14.00 3.22
N LEU A 207 -5.10 14.38 4.47
CA LEU A 207 -5.28 13.47 5.61
C LEU A 207 -6.79 13.22 5.87
N PRO A 208 -7.26 11.96 5.95
CA PRO A 208 -8.66 11.67 6.21
C PRO A 208 -9.15 12.25 7.54
N LYS A 209 -10.35 12.82 7.52
CA LYS A 209 -11.02 13.30 8.75
C LYS A 209 -11.25 12.10 9.68
N GLY A 210 -10.55 12.08 10.81
CA GLY A 210 -10.66 11.03 11.81
C GLY A 210 -9.55 9.99 11.80
N LEU A 211 -8.57 10.05 10.87
CA LEU A 211 -7.39 9.19 10.95
C LEU A 211 -6.63 9.44 12.26
N PHE A 212 -6.40 10.69 12.61
CA PHE A 212 -6.00 11.12 13.94
C PHE A 212 -6.91 12.31 14.28
N PRO A 213 -7.88 12.19 15.21
CA PRO A 213 -8.80 13.29 15.52
C PRO A 213 -8.08 14.46 16.19
N GLN A 214 -8.66 15.67 16.09
CA GLN A 214 -8.13 16.85 16.79
C GLN A 214 -8.23 16.65 18.31
#